data_AF-A0A0L1KKS1-F1
#
_entry.id   AF-A0A0L1KKS1-F1
#
_cell.length_a   1.000
_cell.length_b   1.000
_cell.length_c   1.000
_cell.angle_alpha   90.00
_cell.angle_beta   90.00
_cell.angle_gamma   90.00
#
_symmetry.space_group_name_H-M   'P 1'
#
loop_
_entity.id
_entity.type
_entity.pdbx_description
1 polymer ?
#
loop_
_entity_poly.entity_id
_entity_poly.type
_entity_poly.pdbx_seq_one_letter_code
_entity_poly.pdbx_strand_id
1 'polypeptide(L)'
;MLDRVKAVHHQLGGKDCGNLLRVCALLGVSSDSEEVELLCNRALLTISTAPPRAIAETLDALRLLNKNLPEYFKRVQSHFEKLKSHGNFTAREDVSQMVDHAMLHFGVEKPADAKQGTV
;
A
#
# COMPACT_ATOMS: atom_id res chain seq x y z
N MET A 1 20.36 5.99 7.90
CA MET A 1 19.14 6.31 7.13
C MET A 1 17.99 6.67 8.08
N LEU A 2 17.75 5.84 9.09
CA LEU A 2 16.73 6.01 10.12
C LEU A 2 16.57 7.43 10.70
N ASP A 3 17.63 8.08 11.17
CA ASP A 3 17.51 9.43 11.77
C ASP A 3 16.92 10.48 10.81
N ARG A 4 17.27 10.36 9.53
CA ARG A 4 16.72 11.25 8.48
C ARG A 4 15.24 10.95 8.24
N VAL A 5 14.85 9.67 8.25
CA VAL A 5 13.45 9.26 8.13
C VAL A 5 12.64 9.77 9.33
N LYS A 6 13.14 9.60 10.56
CA LYS A 6 12.52 10.14 11.79
C LYS A 6 12.33 11.66 11.71
N ALA A 7 13.29 12.39 11.15
CA ALA A 7 13.20 13.84 11.03
C ALA A 7 12.11 14.32 10.05
N VAL A 8 11.79 13.53 9.01
CA VAL A 8 10.94 14.02 7.90
C VAL A 8 9.67 13.21 7.63
N HIS A 9 9.49 12.03 8.25
CA HIS A 9 8.38 11.12 7.88
C HIS A 9 6.99 11.76 8.03
N HIS A 10 6.81 12.67 8.99
CA HIS A 10 5.55 13.37 9.23
C HIS A 10 5.17 14.35 8.09
N GLN A 11 6.11 14.75 7.23
CA GLN A 11 5.88 15.64 6.09
C GLN A 11 5.60 14.88 4.79
N LEU A 12 5.88 13.58 4.77
CA LEU A 12 5.76 12.76 3.57
C LEU A 12 4.30 12.51 3.20
N GLY A 13 3.98 12.64 1.92
CA GLY A 13 2.72 12.14 1.34
C GLY A 13 2.81 10.66 0.99
N GLY A 14 1.69 10.06 0.60
CA GLY A 14 1.64 8.63 0.27
C GLY A 14 2.58 8.24 -0.87
N LYS A 15 2.75 9.11 -1.87
CA LYS A 15 3.73 8.93 -2.96
C LYS A 15 5.16 8.87 -2.46
N ASP A 16 5.53 9.77 -1.54
CA ASP A 16 6.90 9.83 -1.01
C ASP A 16 7.19 8.59 -0.16
N CYS A 17 6.20 8.13 0.62
CA CYS A 17 6.32 6.89 1.38
C CYS A 17 6.54 5.67 0.47
N GLY A 18 5.75 5.52 -0.60
CA GLY A 18 5.92 4.43 -1.56
C GLY A 18 7.30 4.44 -2.22
N ASN A 19 7.78 5.62 -2.64
CA ASN A 19 9.11 5.78 -3.22
C ASN A 19 10.22 5.41 -2.23
N LEU A 20 10.14 5.86 -0.98
CA LEU A 20 11.16 5.56 0.02
C LEU A 20 11.14 4.09 0.44
N LEU A 21 9.97 3.46 0.53
CA LEU A 21 9.85 2.01 0.76
C LEU A 21 10.51 1.22 -0.38
N ARG A 22 10.32 1.65 -1.64
CA ARG A 22 10.98 1.04 -2.79
C ARG A 22 12.50 1.19 -2.70
N VAL A 23 12.99 2.37 -2.32
CA VAL A 23 14.43 2.61 -2.10
C VAL A 23 14.96 1.69 -0.98
N CYS A 24 14.25 1.55 0.14
CA CYS A 24 14.61 0.60 1.19
C CYS A 24 14.75 -0.83 0.64
N ALA A 25 13.79 -1.27 -0.18
CA ALA A 25 13.82 -2.61 -0.79
C ALA A 25 15.04 -2.81 -1.69
N LEU A 26 15.33 -1.82 -2.56
CA LEU A 26 16.47 -1.85 -3.48
C LEU A 26 17.82 -1.81 -2.76
N LEU A 27 17.88 -1.16 -1.60
CA LEU A 27 19.08 -1.10 -0.77
C LEU A 27 19.24 -2.31 0.18
N GLY A 28 18.31 -3.27 0.15
CA GLY A 28 18.35 -4.44 1.02
C GLY A 28 18.08 -4.14 2.49
N VAL A 29 17.39 -3.04 2.79
CA VAL A 29 16.96 -2.70 4.15
C VAL A 29 15.91 -3.72 4.60
N SER A 30 16.08 -4.25 5.82
CA SER A 30 15.16 -5.25 6.39
C SER A 30 13.72 -4.72 6.48
N SER A 31 12.74 -5.60 6.22
CA SER A 31 11.31 -5.33 6.40
C SER A 31 10.92 -4.98 7.83
N ASP A 32 11.74 -5.42 8.79
CA ASP A 32 11.51 -5.21 10.23
C ASP A 32 12.31 -4.03 10.77
N SER A 33 13.00 -3.30 9.90
CA SER A 33 13.69 -2.07 10.28
C SER A 33 12.70 -0.99 10.70
N GLU A 34 13.12 -0.15 11.64
CA GLU A 34 12.30 0.94 12.17
C GLU A 34 11.97 1.96 11.08
N GLU A 35 12.87 2.20 10.11
CA GLU A 35 12.59 3.10 8.98
C GLU A 35 11.47 2.58 8.07
N VAL A 36 11.43 1.26 7.80
CA VAL A 36 10.36 0.65 7.00
C VAL A 36 9.05 0.73 7.78
N GLU A 37 9.06 0.46 9.08
CA GLU A 37 7.88 0.54 9.94
C GLU A 37 7.30 1.97 9.98
N LEU A 38 8.14 3.00 10.12
CA LEU A 38 7.74 4.40 10.10
C LEU A 38 7.13 4.82 8.76
N LEU A 39 7.74 4.41 7.65
CA LEU A 39 7.24 4.70 6.30
C LEU A 39 5.91 3.98 6.01
N CYS A 40 5.78 2.72 6.42
CA CYS A 40 4.53 1.95 6.34
C CYS A 40 3.39 2.63 7.11
N ASN A 41 3.64 3.02 8.36
CA ASN A 41 2.66 3.73 9.20
C ASN A 41 2.25 5.06 8.57
N ARG A 42 3.20 5.80 7.99
CA ARG A 42 2.88 7.05 7.29
C ARG A 42 2.09 6.82 6.00
N ALA A 43 2.45 5.82 5.21
CA ALA A 43 1.69 5.43 4.01
C ALA A 43 0.24 5.08 4.36
N LEU A 44 0.04 4.37 5.47
CA LEU A 44 -1.28 3.99 5.97
C LEU A 44 -2.14 5.21 6.37
N LEU A 45 -1.53 6.27 6.91
CA LEU A 45 -2.22 7.51 7.29
C LEU A 45 -2.58 8.38 6.08
N THR A 46 -1.81 8.30 5.00
CA THR A 46 -1.96 9.16 3.82
C THR A 46 -2.73 8.48 2.68
N ILE A 47 -3.16 7.24 2.86
CA ILE A 47 -3.81 6.43 1.83
C ILE A 47 -5.08 7.06 1.26
N SER A 48 -5.87 7.76 2.08
CA SER A 48 -7.14 8.37 1.66
C SER A 48 -6.96 9.55 0.71
N THR A 49 -5.77 10.14 0.68
CA THR A 49 -5.42 11.27 -0.20
C THR A 49 -4.37 10.88 -1.24
N ALA A 50 -3.87 9.64 -1.20
CA ALA A 50 -2.89 9.15 -2.15
C ALA A 50 -3.55 8.87 -3.50
N PRO A 51 -2.93 9.29 -4.62
CA PRO A 51 -3.43 8.92 -5.93
C PRO A 51 -3.30 7.39 -6.15
N PRO A 52 -4.19 6.76 -6.94
CA PRO A 52 -4.19 5.31 -7.12
C PRO A 52 -2.84 4.72 -7.54
N ARG A 53 -2.08 5.42 -8.39
CA ARG A 53 -0.72 5.02 -8.80
C ARG A 53 0.26 4.96 -7.62
N ALA A 54 0.21 5.92 -6.69
CA ALA A 54 1.09 5.93 -5.51
C ALA A 54 0.76 4.77 -4.57
N ILE A 55 -0.51 4.38 -4.49
CA ILE A 55 -0.94 3.19 -3.74
C ILE A 55 -0.35 1.93 -4.37
N ALA A 56 -0.45 1.78 -5.70
CA ALA A 56 0.12 0.65 -6.42
C ALA A 56 1.66 0.57 -6.28
N GLU A 57 2.36 1.71 -6.36
CA GLU A 57 3.80 1.79 -6.15
C GLU A 57 4.18 1.39 -4.70
N THR A 58 3.37 1.76 -3.71
CA THR A 58 3.56 1.35 -2.32
C THR A 58 3.35 -0.15 -2.15
N LEU A 59 2.33 -0.73 -2.78
CA LEU A 59 2.07 -2.17 -2.75
C LEU A 59 3.22 -2.99 -3.36
N ASP A 60 3.78 -2.54 -4.50
CA ASP A 60 4.96 -3.18 -5.09
C ASP A 60 6.18 -3.06 -4.17
N ALA A 61 6.38 -1.92 -3.51
CA ALA A 61 7.46 -1.76 -2.53
C ALA A 61 7.31 -2.71 -1.33
N LEU A 62 6.10 -2.87 -0.79
CA LEU A 62 5.83 -3.84 0.28
C LEU A 62 6.11 -5.28 -0.17
N ARG A 63 5.78 -5.63 -1.41
CA ARG A 63 6.10 -6.92 -2.03
C ARG A 63 7.61 -7.15 -2.13
N LEU A 64 8.36 -6.16 -2.62
CA LEU A 64 9.82 -6.24 -2.70
C LEU A 64 10.48 -6.37 -1.33
N LEU A 65 9.91 -5.74 -0.31
CA LEU A 65 10.35 -5.87 1.08
C LEU A 65 9.89 -7.17 1.74
N ASN A 66 9.04 -7.98 1.10
CA ASN A 66 8.34 -9.11 1.74
C ASN A 66 7.61 -8.70 3.04
N LYS A 67 7.10 -7.46 3.10
CA LYS A 67 6.41 -6.90 4.28
C LYS A 67 4.91 -7.13 4.13
N ASN A 68 4.37 -8.02 4.95
CA ASN A 68 2.92 -8.20 5.05
C ASN A 68 2.32 -7.11 5.95
N LEU A 69 1.41 -6.29 5.41
CA LEU A 69 0.75 -5.21 6.14
C LEU A 69 -0.79 -5.28 5.95
N PRO A 70 -1.48 -6.21 6.65
CA PRO A 70 -2.91 -6.49 6.45
C PRO A 70 -3.82 -5.25 6.53
N GLU A 71 -3.55 -4.36 7.48
CA GLU A 71 -4.32 -3.13 7.64
C GLU A 71 -4.16 -2.16 6.46
N TYR A 72 -2.99 -2.13 5.82
CA TYR A 72 -2.79 -1.36 4.60
C TYR A 72 -3.64 -1.92 3.46
N PHE A 73 -3.62 -3.24 3.25
CA PHE A 73 -4.44 -3.87 2.21
C PHE A 73 -5.94 -3.64 2.42
N LYS A 74 -6.45 -3.76 3.66
CA LYS A 74 -7.85 -3.44 3.98
C LYS A 74 -8.20 -1.99 3.68
N ARG A 75 -7.32 -1.04 4.03
CA ARG A 75 -7.55 0.39 3.73
C ARG A 75 -7.48 0.70 2.24
N VAL A 76 -6.55 0.08 1.50
CA VAL A 76 -6.49 0.16 0.03
C VAL A 76 -7.84 -0.28 -0.53
N GLN A 77 -8.30 -1.47 -0.17
CA GLN A 77 -9.55 -2.01 -0.69
C GLN A 77 -10.75 -1.11 -0.36
N SER A 78 -10.89 -0.68 0.90
CA SER A 78 -11.96 0.26 1.28
C SER A 78 -11.91 1.57 0.50
N HIS A 79 -10.70 2.09 0.25
CA HIS A 79 -10.51 3.31 -0.53
C HIS A 79 -10.92 3.12 -1.99
N PHE A 80 -10.49 2.02 -2.63
CA PHE A 80 -10.84 1.71 -4.01
C PHE A 80 -12.34 1.45 -4.19
N GLU A 81 -13.00 0.74 -3.27
CA GLU A 81 -14.45 0.52 -3.31
C GLU A 81 -15.23 1.84 -3.19
N LYS A 82 -14.80 2.75 -2.30
CA LYS A 82 -15.38 4.10 -2.21
C LYS A 82 -15.19 4.92 -3.48
N LEU A 83 -14.06 4.76 -4.17
CA LEU A 83 -13.85 5.48 -5.42
C LEU A 83 -14.77 4.93 -6.52
N LYS A 84 -14.90 3.60 -6.64
CA LYS A 84 -15.84 2.96 -7.58
C LYS A 84 -17.29 3.41 -7.35
N SER A 85 -17.74 3.48 -6.10
CA SER A 85 -19.12 3.85 -5.77
C SER A 85 -19.47 5.30 -6.09
N HIS A 86 -18.49 6.20 -6.14
CA HIS A 86 -18.72 7.63 -6.43
C HIS A 86 -18.68 7.96 -7.93
N GLY A 87 -18.58 6.98 -8.83
CA GLY A 87 -18.59 7.19 -10.28
C GLY A 87 -17.39 7.98 -10.84
N ASN A 88 -16.49 8.42 -9.96
CA ASN A 88 -15.32 9.24 -10.29
C ASN A 88 -14.05 8.38 -10.45
N PHE A 89 -14.22 7.08 -10.67
CA PHE A 89 -13.13 6.13 -10.78
C PHE A 89 -12.86 5.77 -12.22
N THR A 90 -12.17 6.67 -12.92
CA THR A 90 -11.35 6.32 -14.08
C THR A 90 -10.00 5.82 -13.57
N ALA A 91 -9.98 4.74 -12.78
CA ALA A 91 -8.74 4.00 -12.67
C ALA A 91 -8.47 3.42 -14.06
N ARG A 92 -7.33 3.80 -14.66
CA ARG A 92 -6.74 2.98 -15.70
C ARG A 92 -6.74 1.54 -15.19
N GLU A 93 -7.30 0.61 -15.95
CA GLU A 93 -7.46 -0.81 -15.57
C GLU A 93 -6.19 -1.37 -14.92
N ASP A 94 -5.03 -0.91 -15.39
CA ASP A 94 -3.69 -1.14 -14.84
C ASP A 94 -3.60 -1.02 -13.31
N VAL A 95 -4.16 0.02 -12.70
CA VAL A 95 -4.04 0.24 -11.25
C VAL A 95 -4.89 -0.74 -10.46
N SER A 96 -6.09 -1.06 -10.95
CA SER A 96 -6.94 -2.08 -10.32
C SER A 96 -6.29 -3.45 -10.40
N GLN A 97 -5.68 -3.79 -11.54
CA GLN A 97 -4.94 -5.05 -11.72
C GLN A 97 -3.70 -5.13 -10.82
N MET A 98 -2.95 -4.04 -10.66
CA MET A 98 -1.79 -3.99 -9.77
C MET A 98 -2.18 -4.19 -8.30
N VAL A 99 -3.28 -3.55 -7.87
CA VAL A 99 -3.82 -3.74 -6.51
C VAL A 99 -4.25 -5.19 -6.33
N ASP A 100 -5.03 -5.73 -7.25
CA ASP A 100 -5.49 -7.12 -7.20
C ASP A 100 -4.33 -8.12 -7.15
N HIS A 101 -3.30 -7.92 -7.97
CA HIS A 101 -2.11 -8.77 -7.98
C HIS A 101 -1.34 -8.70 -6.66
N ALA A 102 -1.17 -7.51 -6.08
CA ALA A 102 -0.52 -7.37 -4.78
C ALA A 102 -1.34 -8.04 -3.67
N MET A 103 -2.67 -7.87 -3.67
CA MET A 103 -3.55 -8.51 -2.68
C MET A 103 -3.50 -10.04 -2.77
N LEU A 104 -3.51 -10.59 -3.99
CA LEU A 104 -3.35 -12.03 -4.23
C LEU A 104 -2.02 -12.57 -3.70
N HIS A 105 -0.91 -11.86 -3.94
CA HIS A 105 0.41 -12.25 -3.44
C HIS A 105 0.45 -12.37 -1.90
N PHE A 106 -0.29 -11.52 -1.19
CA PHE A 106 -0.33 -11.53 0.27
C PHE A 106 -1.50 -12.32 0.87
N GLY A 107 -2.26 -13.07 0.04
CA GLY A 107 -3.38 -13.88 0.50
C GLY A 107 -4.53 -13.06 1.10
N VAL A 108 -4.69 -11.80 0.70
CA VAL A 108 -5.79 -10.94 1.18
C VAL A 108 -7.00 -11.20 0.29
N GLU A 109 -7.97 -11.96 0.80
CA GLU A 109 -9.23 -12.23 0.11
C GLU A 109 -9.98 -10.93 -0.22
N LYS A 110 -10.55 -10.86 -1.42
CA LYS A 110 -11.51 -9.80 -1.73
C LYS A 110 -12.77 -10.04 -0.88
N PRO A 111 -13.43 -8.99 -0.35
CA PRO A 111 -14.62 -9.12 0.49
C PRO A 111 -15.81 -9.72 -0.28
N ALA A 112 -15.74 -9.77 -1.60
CA ALA A 112 -16.68 -10.49 -2.44
C ALA A 112 -16.53 -12.03 -2.34
N ASP A 113 -15.31 -12.53 -2.09
CA ASP A 113 -15.02 -13.97 -2.02
C ASP A 113 -15.31 -14.56 -0.63
N ALA A 114 -15.26 -13.74 0.43
CA ALA A 114 -15.59 -14.15 1.80
C ALA A 114 -17.07 -14.57 2.00
N LYS A 115 -17.94 -14.38 0.99
CA LYS A 115 -19.35 -14.79 1.04
C LYS A 115 -19.68 -16.10 0.30
N GLN A 116 -18.70 -16.79 -0.28
CA GLN A 116 -18.94 -18.08 -0.96
C GLN A 116 -18.46 -19.32 -0.19
N GLY A 117 -17.91 -19.16 1.01
CA GLY A 117 -17.50 -20.26 1.88
C GLY A 117 -18.53 -20.63 2.96
N THR A 118 -19.76 -20.99 2.58
CA THR A 118 -20.68 -21.77 3.44
C THR A 118 -21.83 -22.32 2.60
N VAL A 119 -21.59 -23.48 1.98
CA VAL A 119 -22.63 -24.48 1.65
C VAL A 119 -22.10 -25.84 2.05
#